data_AF-A0A7S1A3F5-F1
#
_entry.id   AF-A0A7S1A3F5-F1
#
_cell.length_a   1.000
_cell.length_b   1.000
_cell.length_c   1.000
_cell.angle_alpha   90.00
_cell.angle_beta   90.00
_cell.angle_gamma   90.00
#
_symmetry.space_group_name_H-M   'P 1'
#
loop_
_entity.id
_entity.type
_entity.pdbx_description
1 polymer ?
#
loop_
_entity_poly.entity_id
_entity_poly.type
_entity_poly.pdbx_seq_one_letter_code
_entity_poly.pdbx_strand_id
1 'polypeptide(L)'
;ATLRQSHGSEYMRIIKAVRRDTGLAPADRHKVETELAARMVRARAIAGDWHSGVLEIRSGITARELEKLKATLAKWNFAPDDPEVAEATAVVQRWERLLGEIPQLLQTALEERNIPQLRSLVADLVEGPSSLSASEAQKLLDRYDAQVRALTNAIAAGDAKAIRAAISAWSFDVDDAHCLAGKEALERRVKQKEVLLAALQSRNGAELALAVDGWAFEKDDEDYLEAKATLEAFREATFELARLTNAESSDLVGLS
;
A
#
# COMPACT_ATOMS: atom_id res chain seq x y z
N ALA A 1 -12.94 -24.30 28.89
CA ALA A 1 -13.46 -25.67 28.66
C ALA A 1 -12.35 -26.73 28.64
N THR A 2 -11.15 -26.36 28.18
CA THR A 2 -9.94 -27.20 28.02
C THR A 2 -9.39 -27.79 29.31
N LEU A 3 -9.25 -27.03 30.40
CA LEU A 3 -8.84 -27.57 31.72
C LEU A 3 -9.81 -28.61 32.31
N ARG A 4 -11.10 -28.49 31.98
CA ARG A 4 -12.15 -29.45 32.36
C ARG A 4 -11.94 -30.80 31.64
N GLN A 5 -11.38 -30.77 30.43
CA GLN A 5 -11.09 -31.95 29.61
C GLN A 5 -9.73 -32.58 29.93
N SER A 6 -8.67 -31.78 30.17
CA SER A 6 -7.31 -32.32 30.39
C SER A 6 -7.10 -32.88 31.81
N HIS A 7 -7.51 -32.17 32.85
CA HIS A 7 -7.23 -32.58 34.25
C HIS A 7 -8.45 -33.04 35.03
N GLY A 8 -9.67 -32.80 34.54
CA GLY A 8 -10.90 -33.28 35.17
C GLY A 8 -10.96 -34.81 35.23
N SER A 9 -10.49 -35.49 34.18
CA SER A 9 -10.45 -36.95 34.11
C SER A 9 -9.44 -37.56 35.08
N GLU A 10 -8.28 -36.93 35.24
CA GLU A 10 -7.22 -37.34 36.17
C GLU A 10 -7.62 -37.11 37.63
N TYR A 11 -8.22 -35.96 37.95
CA TYR A 11 -8.81 -35.71 39.26
C TYR A 11 -9.88 -36.76 39.62
N MET A 12 -10.78 -37.07 38.70
CA MET A 12 -11.80 -38.10 38.93
C MET A 12 -11.19 -39.49 39.10
N ARG A 13 -10.06 -39.78 38.45
CA ARG A 13 -9.29 -41.02 38.63
C ARG A 13 -8.67 -41.09 40.03
N ILE A 14 -8.02 -40.00 40.48
CA ILE A 14 -7.40 -39.90 41.80
C ILE A 14 -8.46 -40.03 42.91
N ILE A 15 -9.60 -39.33 42.79
CA ILE A 15 -10.69 -39.48 43.77
C ILE A 15 -11.22 -40.91 43.82
N LYS A 16 -11.40 -41.57 42.68
CA LYS A 16 -11.83 -42.98 42.65
C LYS A 16 -10.80 -43.90 43.33
N ALA A 17 -9.51 -43.62 43.16
CA ALA A 17 -8.44 -44.36 43.84
C ALA A 17 -8.50 -44.16 45.35
N VAL A 18 -8.57 -42.91 45.83
CA VAL A 18 -8.69 -42.57 47.27
C VAL A 18 -9.93 -43.22 47.90
N ARG A 19 -11.07 -43.23 47.19
CA ARG A 19 -12.31 -43.86 47.66
C ARG A 19 -12.21 -45.37 47.81
N ARG A 20 -11.45 -46.02 46.93
CA ARG A 20 -11.31 -47.48 46.88
C ARG A 20 -10.13 -47.99 47.69
N ASP A 21 -9.28 -47.10 48.19
CA ASP A 21 -8.18 -47.46 49.07
C ASP A 21 -8.74 -48.05 50.38
N THR A 22 -8.46 -49.32 50.62
CA THR A 22 -8.86 -50.04 51.82
C THR A 22 -7.83 -49.90 52.95
N GLY A 23 -6.65 -49.35 52.67
CA GLY A 23 -5.59 -49.11 53.65
C GLY A 23 -5.78 -47.83 54.46
N LEU A 24 -6.65 -46.92 54.02
CA LEU A 24 -6.99 -45.69 54.73
C LEU A 24 -8.26 -45.84 55.56
N ALA A 25 -8.25 -45.33 56.79
CA ALA A 25 -9.45 -45.23 57.59
C ALA A 25 -10.50 -44.32 56.90
N PRO A 26 -11.81 -44.56 57.08
CA PRO A 26 -12.85 -43.75 56.44
C PRO A 26 -12.72 -42.24 56.65
N ALA A 27 -12.31 -41.81 57.86
CA ALA A 27 -12.09 -40.40 58.19
C ALA A 27 -10.94 -39.78 57.38
N ASP A 28 -9.83 -40.51 57.22
CA ASP A 28 -8.67 -40.04 56.46
C ASP A 28 -8.98 -39.95 54.96
N ARG A 29 -9.76 -40.90 54.41
CA ARG A 29 -10.24 -40.82 53.02
C ARG A 29 -11.04 -39.55 52.75
N HIS A 30 -11.99 -39.24 53.64
CA HIS A 30 -12.80 -38.03 53.53
C HIS A 30 -11.95 -36.75 53.62
N LYS A 31 -10.93 -36.74 54.48
CA LYS A 31 -9.98 -35.62 54.59
C LYS A 31 -9.21 -35.41 53.29
N VAL A 32 -8.67 -36.48 52.69
CA VAL A 32 -7.92 -36.41 51.42
C VAL A 32 -8.84 -35.96 50.27
N GLU A 33 -10.07 -36.46 50.19
CA GLU A 33 -11.03 -36.01 49.19
C GLU A 33 -11.34 -34.50 49.31
N THR A 34 -11.57 -34.03 50.53
CA THR A 34 -11.84 -32.61 50.80
C THR A 34 -10.66 -31.73 50.41
N GLU A 35 -9.44 -32.17 50.70
CA GLU A 35 -8.23 -31.45 50.34
C GLU A 35 -8.02 -31.39 48.81
N LEU A 36 -8.22 -32.51 48.12
CA LEU A 36 -8.15 -32.57 46.65
C LEU A 36 -9.19 -31.66 46.00
N ALA A 37 -10.43 -31.67 46.52
CA ALA A 37 -11.48 -30.77 46.03
C ALA A 37 -11.12 -29.30 46.24
N ALA A 38 -10.59 -28.94 47.41
CA ALA A 38 -10.14 -27.59 47.69
C ALA A 38 -8.97 -27.17 46.77
N ARG A 39 -8.03 -28.08 46.48
CA ARG A 39 -6.94 -27.83 45.52
C ARG A 39 -7.47 -27.60 44.09
N MET A 40 -8.45 -28.39 43.63
CA MET A 40 -9.07 -28.19 42.31
C MET A 40 -9.82 -26.86 42.20
N VAL A 41 -10.55 -26.48 43.25
CA VAL A 41 -11.26 -25.18 43.26
C VAL A 41 -10.25 -24.03 43.15
N ARG A 42 -9.15 -24.08 43.91
CA ARG A 42 -8.07 -23.08 43.81
C ARG A 42 -7.41 -23.07 42.44
N ALA A 43 -7.06 -24.24 41.89
CA ALA A 43 -6.47 -24.34 40.56
C ALA A 43 -7.40 -23.77 39.48
N ARG A 44 -8.71 -24.00 39.60
CA ARG A 44 -9.70 -23.44 38.66
C ARG A 44 -9.82 -21.93 38.78
N ALA A 45 -9.78 -21.38 39.99
CA ALA A 45 -9.76 -19.94 40.20
C ALA A 45 -8.53 -19.32 39.54
N ILE A 46 -7.34 -19.83 39.86
CA ILE A 46 -6.05 -19.39 39.28
C ILE A 46 -6.08 -19.47 37.75
N ALA A 47 -6.62 -20.54 37.18
CA ALA A 47 -6.71 -20.67 35.73
C ALA A 47 -7.73 -19.72 35.08
N GLY A 48 -8.83 -19.41 35.78
CA GLY A 48 -9.81 -18.41 35.32
C GLY A 48 -9.20 -17.01 35.31
N ASP A 49 -8.47 -16.68 36.36
CA ASP A 49 -7.68 -15.46 36.50
C ASP A 49 -6.63 -15.37 35.38
N TRP A 50 -5.86 -16.44 35.17
CA TRP A 50 -4.87 -16.53 34.10
C TRP A 50 -5.48 -16.30 32.72
N HIS A 51 -6.59 -16.98 32.42
CA HIS A 51 -7.27 -16.81 31.13
C HIS A 51 -7.78 -15.39 30.93
N SER A 52 -8.28 -14.75 31.99
CA SER A 52 -8.73 -13.36 31.94
C SER A 52 -7.57 -12.42 31.63
N GLY A 53 -6.40 -12.61 32.24
CA GLY A 53 -5.23 -11.79 31.95
C GLY A 53 -4.69 -11.98 30.54
N VAL A 54 -4.71 -13.20 29.98
CA VAL A 54 -4.34 -13.42 28.55
C VAL A 54 -5.31 -12.69 27.61
N LEU A 55 -6.61 -12.70 27.91
CA LEU A 55 -7.58 -11.92 27.13
C LEU A 55 -7.34 -10.41 27.24
N GLU A 56 -7.00 -9.91 28.43
CA GLU A 56 -6.62 -8.50 28.63
C GLU A 56 -5.36 -8.14 27.81
N ILE A 57 -4.34 -9.00 27.78
CA ILE A 57 -3.11 -8.81 26.98
C ILE A 57 -3.47 -8.70 25.50
N ARG A 58 -4.20 -9.69 24.96
CA ARG A 58 -4.59 -9.71 23.54
C ARG A 58 -5.44 -8.50 23.17
N SER A 59 -6.34 -8.09 24.07
CA SER A 59 -7.13 -6.88 23.89
C SER A 59 -6.25 -5.62 23.89
N GLY A 60 -5.23 -5.54 24.75
CA GLY A 60 -4.29 -4.42 24.81
C GLY A 60 -3.44 -4.30 23.55
N ILE A 61 -2.97 -5.44 23.02
CA ILE A 61 -2.24 -5.51 21.75
C ILE A 61 -3.15 -5.03 20.60
N THR A 62 -4.37 -5.57 20.52
CA THR A 62 -5.34 -5.22 19.45
C THR A 62 -5.75 -3.74 19.51
N ALA A 63 -5.96 -3.21 20.72
CA ALA A 63 -6.33 -1.81 20.92
C ALA A 63 -5.15 -0.84 20.72
N ARG A 64 -3.91 -1.35 20.62
CA ARG A 64 -2.68 -0.55 20.49
C ARG A 64 -2.45 0.42 21.65
N GLU A 65 -2.87 0.03 22.85
CA GLU A 65 -2.81 0.83 24.09
C GLU A 65 -1.59 0.45 24.93
N LEU A 66 -0.42 1.05 24.66
CA LEU A 66 0.86 0.72 25.31
C LEU A 66 0.77 0.73 26.85
N GLU A 67 0.27 1.81 27.43
CA GLU A 67 0.24 1.97 28.90
C GLU A 67 -0.68 0.95 29.56
N LYS A 68 -1.79 0.60 28.91
CA LYS A 68 -2.70 -0.44 29.41
C LYS A 68 -2.06 -1.82 29.31
N LEU A 69 -1.37 -2.12 28.20
CA LEU A 69 -0.66 -3.39 28.03
C LEU A 69 0.43 -3.57 29.09
N LYS A 70 1.21 -2.52 29.37
CA LYS A 70 2.17 -2.49 30.49
C LYS A 70 1.50 -2.73 31.84
N ALA A 71 0.42 -2.03 32.12
CA ALA A 71 -0.33 -2.18 33.37
C ALA A 71 -0.88 -3.61 33.54
N THR A 72 -1.39 -4.21 32.46
CA THR A 72 -1.85 -5.60 32.44
C THR A 72 -0.69 -6.56 32.72
N LEU A 73 0.46 -6.42 32.06
CA LEU A 73 1.64 -7.27 32.30
C LEU A 73 2.13 -7.17 33.75
N ALA A 74 2.14 -5.97 34.33
CA ALA A 74 2.51 -5.76 35.74
C ALA A 74 1.48 -6.34 36.73
N LYS A 75 0.19 -6.26 36.41
CA LYS A 75 -0.92 -6.72 37.26
C LYS A 75 -0.93 -8.23 37.47
N TRP A 76 -0.75 -9.01 36.40
CA TRP A 76 -0.98 -10.45 36.44
C TRP A 76 0.24 -11.29 36.86
N ASN A 77 1.44 -10.68 36.93
CA ASN A 77 2.69 -11.31 37.36
C ASN A 77 2.90 -12.71 36.74
N PHE A 78 2.68 -12.82 35.43
CA PHE A 78 2.83 -14.08 34.71
C PHE A 78 4.29 -14.53 34.65
N ALA A 79 4.48 -15.83 34.40
CA ALA A 79 5.82 -16.33 34.09
C ALA A 79 6.33 -15.66 32.80
N PRO A 80 7.58 -15.15 32.78
CA PRO A 80 8.13 -14.47 31.61
C PRO A 80 8.28 -15.41 30.41
N ASP A 81 8.36 -16.71 30.66
CA ASP A 81 8.54 -17.76 29.66
C ASP A 81 7.21 -18.15 28.97
N ASP A 82 6.08 -17.64 29.45
CA ASP A 82 4.78 -17.88 28.83
C ASP A 82 4.75 -17.21 27.43
N PRO A 83 4.34 -17.93 26.37
CA PRO A 83 4.45 -17.44 25.01
C PRO A 83 3.68 -16.13 24.78
N GLU A 84 2.51 -15.97 25.39
CA GLU A 84 1.68 -14.76 25.22
C GLU A 84 2.32 -13.54 25.93
N VAL A 85 2.99 -13.80 27.06
CA VAL A 85 3.67 -12.78 27.86
C VAL A 85 4.97 -12.35 27.19
N ALA A 86 5.73 -13.31 26.66
CA ALA A 86 6.94 -13.04 25.90
C ALA A 86 6.63 -12.22 24.64
N GLU A 87 5.58 -12.59 23.90
CA GLU A 87 5.09 -11.83 22.75
C GLU A 87 4.67 -10.41 23.15
N ALA A 88 3.82 -10.27 24.15
CA ALA A 88 3.37 -8.97 24.63
C ALA A 88 4.51 -8.07 25.11
N THR A 89 5.51 -8.64 25.79
CA THR A 89 6.70 -7.92 26.22
C THR A 89 7.53 -7.43 25.04
N ALA A 90 7.70 -8.26 24.01
CA ALA A 90 8.37 -7.86 22.77
C ALA A 90 7.61 -6.73 22.04
N VAL A 91 6.27 -6.79 22.02
CA VAL A 91 5.41 -5.73 21.46
C VAL A 91 5.58 -4.42 22.23
N VAL A 92 5.58 -4.46 23.56
CA VAL A 92 5.82 -3.27 24.41
C VAL A 92 7.18 -2.64 24.09
N GLN A 93 8.26 -3.44 24.06
CA GLN A 93 9.60 -2.96 23.74
C GLN A 93 9.69 -2.35 22.34
N ARG A 94 9.03 -2.98 21.35
CA ARG A 94 8.94 -2.43 19.99
C ARG A 94 8.24 -1.07 20.01
N TRP A 95 7.07 -0.96 20.63
CA TRP A 95 6.30 0.29 20.68
C TRP A 95 7.02 1.41 21.44
N GLU A 96 7.74 1.09 22.52
CA GLU A 96 8.58 2.06 23.23
C GLU A 96 9.69 2.62 22.33
N ARG A 97 10.35 1.75 21.54
CA ARG A 97 11.34 2.19 20.56
C ARG A 97 10.72 3.12 19.52
N LEU A 98 9.56 2.75 18.98
CA LEU A 98 8.84 3.58 18.01
C LEU A 98 8.49 4.96 18.59
N LEU A 99 8.04 5.03 19.85
CA LEU A 99 7.75 6.29 20.54
C LEU A 99 8.99 7.17 20.75
N GLY A 100 10.17 6.56 20.94
CA GLY A 100 11.42 7.30 21.12
C GLY A 100 12.01 7.83 19.81
N GLU A 101 11.97 7.03 18.74
CA GLU A 101 12.69 7.31 17.49
C GLU A 101 11.81 7.99 16.43
N ILE A 102 10.57 7.52 16.23
CA ILE A 102 9.75 7.96 15.10
C ILE A 102 9.39 9.43 15.14
N PRO A 103 9.02 10.07 16.27
CA PRO A 103 8.63 11.48 16.24
C PRO A 103 9.68 12.40 15.63
N GLN A 104 10.96 12.18 15.96
CA GLN A 104 12.07 12.96 15.41
C GLN A 104 12.29 12.66 13.92
N LEU A 105 12.33 11.36 13.55
CA LEU A 105 12.47 10.95 12.16
C LEU A 105 11.32 11.44 11.27
N LEU A 106 10.10 11.44 11.79
CA LEU A 106 8.91 11.91 11.10
C LEU A 106 8.96 13.42 10.90
N GLN A 107 9.40 14.16 11.91
CA GLN A 107 9.60 15.60 11.80
C GLN A 107 10.65 15.93 10.74
N THR A 108 11.83 15.30 10.79
CA THR A 108 12.88 15.50 9.78
C THR A 108 12.38 15.15 8.38
N ALA A 109 11.70 14.01 8.22
CA ALA A 109 11.17 13.59 6.92
C ALA A 109 10.06 14.53 6.40
N LEU A 110 9.26 15.15 7.28
CA LEU A 110 8.28 16.17 6.93
C LEU A 110 8.93 17.47 6.48
N GLU A 111 9.96 17.92 7.20
CA GLU A 111 10.74 19.13 6.88
C GLU A 111 11.46 18.98 5.52
N GLU A 112 12.08 17.82 5.29
CA GLU A 112 12.77 17.48 4.04
C GLU A 112 11.80 17.04 2.93
N ARG A 113 10.52 16.82 3.24
CA ARG A 113 9.52 16.24 2.34
C ARG A 113 9.98 14.93 1.69
N ASN A 114 10.71 14.11 2.43
CA ASN A 114 11.24 12.83 1.98
C ASN A 114 10.13 11.77 1.90
N ILE A 115 9.46 11.69 0.73
CA ILE A 115 8.30 10.82 0.51
C ILE A 115 8.57 9.34 0.79
N PRO A 116 9.68 8.71 0.31
CA PRO A 116 9.99 7.33 0.64
C PRO A 116 10.09 7.08 2.15
N GLN A 117 10.79 7.95 2.87
CA GLN A 117 10.96 7.82 4.32
C GLN A 117 9.63 8.00 5.06
N LEU A 118 8.81 8.99 4.65
CA LEU A 118 7.47 9.21 5.22
C LEU A 118 6.58 7.99 5.05
N ARG A 119 6.57 7.32 3.89
CA ARG A 119 5.78 6.09 3.70
C ARG A 119 6.20 4.98 4.64
N SER A 120 7.51 4.77 4.82
CA SER A 120 8.02 3.76 5.76
C SER A 120 7.60 4.07 7.19
N LEU A 121 7.80 5.31 7.64
CA LEU A 121 7.45 5.73 9.00
C LEU A 121 5.94 5.64 9.26
N VAL A 122 5.10 6.05 8.29
CA VAL A 122 3.64 5.94 8.42
C VAL A 122 3.21 4.48 8.50
N ALA A 123 3.82 3.57 7.74
CA ALA A 123 3.52 2.14 7.83
C ALA A 123 3.89 1.57 9.21
N ASP A 124 5.06 1.93 9.75
CA ASP A 124 5.48 1.53 11.10
C ASP A 124 4.52 2.06 12.18
N LEU A 125 3.97 3.27 12.00
CA LEU A 125 2.98 3.87 12.90
C LEU A 125 1.61 3.18 12.82
N VAL A 126 1.22 2.61 11.68
CA VAL A 126 -0.03 1.82 11.57
C VAL A 126 0.04 0.58 12.46
N GLU A 127 1.21 -0.03 12.61
CA GLU A 127 1.43 -1.16 13.53
C GLU A 127 1.83 -0.74 14.95
N GLY A 128 2.10 0.55 15.14
CA GLY A 128 2.57 1.15 16.39
C GLY A 128 1.47 1.45 17.41
N PRO A 129 1.83 2.07 18.54
CA PRO A 129 0.87 2.49 19.55
C PRO A 129 -0.05 3.60 19.02
N SER A 130 -1.32 3.60 19.44
CA SER A 130 -2.34 4.54 18.96
C SER A 130 -2.12 6.00 19.38
N SER A 131 -1.22 6.27 20.32
CA SER A 131 -0.85 7.62 20.76
C SER A 131 -0.07 8.41 19.73
N LEU A 132 0.56 7.75 18.76
CA LEU A 132 1.31 8.40 17.68
C LEU A 132 0.37 8.74 16.53
N SER A 133 0.19 10.04 16.27
CA SER A 133 -0.58 10.52 15.13
C SER A 133 0.33 10.80 13.94
N ALA A 134 0.05 10.16 12.82
CA ALA A 134 0.71 10.42 11.53
C ALA A 134 -0.10 11.36 10.62
N SER A 135 -1.07 12.11 11.16
CA SER A 135 -2.08 12.83 10.36
C SER A 135 -1.49 13.86 9.40
N GLU A 136 -0.42 14.57 9.79
CA GLU A 136 0.26 15.54 8.92
C GLU A 136 1.05 14.85 7.81
N ALA A 137 1.79 13.79 8.14
CA ALA A 137 2.49 12.96 7.16
C ALA A 137 1.53 12.33 6.16
N GLN A 138 0.39 11.82 6.63
CA GLN A 138 -0.64 11.26 5.76
C GLN A 138 -1.19 12.32 4.79
N LYS A 139 -1.50 13.53 5.28
CA LYS A 139 -1.94 14.63 4.40
C LYS A 139 -0.91 15.00 3.34
N LEU A 140 0.39 14.99 3.69
CA LEU A 140 1.46 15.26 2.74
C LEU A 140 1.57 14.15 1.69
N LEU A 141 1.48 12.88 2.10
CA LEU A 141 1.47 11.73 1.20
C LEU A 141 0.25 11.74 0.28
N ASP A 142 -0.94 12.03 0.80
CA ASP A 142 -2.17 12.14 0.01
C ASP A 142 -2.07 13.25 -1.05
N ARG A 143 -1.45 14.39 -0.68
CA ARG A 143 -1.17 15.48 -1.61
C ARG A 143 -0.18 15.05 -2.70
N TYR A 144 0.89 14.33 -2.32
CA TYR A 144 1.83 13.77 -3.29
C TYR A 144 1.12 12.84 -4.27
N ASP A 145 0.33 11.89 -3.77
CA ASP A 145 -0.40 10.92 -4.58
C ASP A 145 -1.46 11.59 -5.48
N ALA A 146 -2.07 12.69 -5.04
CA ALA A 146 -2.95 13.49 -5.88
C ALA A 146 -2.19 14.18 -7.03
N GLN A 147 -1.04 14.79 -6.76
CA GLN A 147 -0.23 15.46 -7.78
C GLN A 147 0.38 14.46 -8.78
N VAL A 148 0.89 13.31 -8.32
CA VAL A 148 1.41 12.23 -9.17
C VAL A 148 0.31 11.73 -10.12
N ARG A 149 -0.90 11.48 -9.62
CA ARG A 149 -2.03 11.04 -10.45
C ARG A 149 -2.42 12.10 -11.47
N ALA A 150 -2.52 13.36 -11.07
CA ALA A 150 -2.85 14.46 -11.98
C ALA A 150 -1.84 14.57 -13.12
N LEU A 151 -0.54 14.52 -12.80
CA LEU A 151 0.53 14.59 -13.79
C LEU A 151 0.56 13.36 -14.71
N THR A 152 0.44 12.16 -14.15
CA THR A 152 0.42 10.91 -14.92
C THR A 152 -0.77 10.87 -15.89
N ASN A 153 -1.95 11.30 -15.45
CA ASN A 153 -3.13 11.39 -16.31
C ASN A 153 -2.94 12.42 -17.43
N ALA A 154 -2.35 13.58 -17.14
CA ALA A 154 -2.05 14.59 -18.14
C ALA A 154 -1.05 14.09 -19.19
N ILE A 155 0.00 13.35 -18.77
CA ILE A 155 0.96 12.71 -19.67
C ILE A 155 0.28 11.66 -20.54
N ALA A 156 -0.54 10.78 -19.94
CA ALA A 156 -1.25 9.73 -20.67
C ALA A 156 -2.26 10.29 -21.69
N ALA A 157 -2.87 11.45 -21.38
CA ALA A 157 -3.76 12.16 -22.28
C ALA A 157 -3.02 12.94 -23.39
N GLY A 158 -1.70 13.13 -23.28
CA GLY A 158 -0.93 13.96 -24.20
C GLY A 158 -1.32 15.45 -24.14
N ASP A 159 -1.90 15.91 -23.02
CA ASP A 159 -2.31 17.32 -22.83
C ASP A 159 -1.16 18.11 -22.19
N ALA A 160 -0.37 18.78 -23.04
CA ALA A 160 0.77 19.58 -22.64
C ALA A 160 0.40 20.79 -21.80
N LYS A 161 -0.80 21.36 -21.98
CA LYS A 161 -1.26 22.46 -21.13
C LYS A 161 -1.50 21.94 -19.70
N ALA A 162 -2.15 20.79 -19.56
CA ALA A 162 -2.35 20.13 -18.27
C ALA A 162 -1.03 19.68 -17.65
N ILE A 163 -0.10 19.12 -18.43
CA ILE A 163 1.24 18.73 -17.96
C ILE A 163 1.98 19.96 -17.39
N ARG A 164 2.01 21.08 -18.12
CA ARG A 164 2.64 22.33 -17.64
C ARG A 164 1.99 22.84 -16.36
N ALA A 165 0.66 22.83 -16.29
CA ALA A 165 -0.06 23.27 -15.10
C ALA A 165 0.25 22.36 -13.89
N ALA A 166 0.29 21.05 -14.09
CA ALA A 166 0.63 20.08 -13.05
C ALA A 166 2.08 20.25 -12.55
N ILE A 167 3.05 20.44 -13.46
CA ILE A 167 4.46 20.73 -13.09
C ILE A 167 4.55 22.07 -12.35
N SER A 168 3.85 23.11 -12.81
CA SER A 168 3.87 24.43 -12.15
C SER A 168 3.24 24.40 -10.75
N ALA A 169 2.28 23.52 -10.51
CA ALA A 169 1.65 23.33 -9.20
C ALA A 169 2.39 22.30 -8.32
N TRP A 170 3.47 21.70 -8.83
CA TRP A 170 4.24 20.66 -8.15
C TRP A 170 4.89 21.23 -6.88
N SER A 171 4.64 20.59 -5.75
CA SER A 171 5.14 21.07 -4.45
C SER A 171 6.29 20.25 -3.87
N PHE A 172 6.80 19.28 -4.61
CA PHE A 172 7.87 18.39 -4.17
C PHE A 172 9.15 18.69 -4.94
N ASP A 173 10.16 17.85 -4.74
CA ASP A 173 11.44 17.99 -5.43
C ASP A 173 11.23 18.11 -6.96
N VAL A 174 11.96 19.03 -7.57
CA VAL A 174 11.95 19.28 -9.02
C VAL A 174 12.66 18.17 -9.79
N ASP A 175 13.49 17.40 -9.10
CA ASP A 175 14.21 16.22 -9.59
C ASP A 175 13.48 14.90 -9.23
N ASP A 176 12.27 14.97 -8.65
CA ASP A 176 11.41 13.81 -8.48
C ASP A 176 11.11 13.16 -9.85
N ALA A 177 11.15 11.82 -9.89
CA ALA A 177 11.01 11.04 -11.11
C ALA A 177 9.73 11.37 -11.90
N HIS A 178 8.62 11.67 -11.22
CA HIS A 178 7.36 12.03 -11.89
C HIS A 178 7.43 13.43 -12.50
N CYS A 179 8.04 14.39 -11.81
CA CYS A 179 8.26 15.74 -12.32
C CYS A 179 9.18 15.72 -13.56
N LEU A 180 10.26 14.94 -13.51
CA LEU A 180 11.17 14.73 -14.64
C LEU A 180 10.45 14.09 -15.84
N ALA A 181 9.64 13.05 -15.62
CA ALA A 181 8.85 12.43 -16.70
C ALA A 181 7.88 13.43 -17.37
N GLY A 182 7.31 14.36 -16.60
CA GLY A 182 6.50 15.45 -17.13
C GLY A 182 7.31 16.41 -18.02
N LYS A 183 8.50 16.81 -17.57
CA LYS A 183 9.41 17.67 -18.36
C LYS A 183 9.83 16.98 -19.65
N GLU A 184 10.22 15.71 -19.59
CA GLU A 184 10.58 14.91 -20.76
C GLU A 184 9.42 14.77 -21.74
N ALA A 185 8.18 14.62 -21.27
CA ALA A 185 7.00 14.60 -22.13
C ALA A 185 6.83 15.94 -22.89
N LEU A 186 7.04 17.07 -22.22
CA LEU A 186 6.99 18.40 -22.87
C LEU A 186 8.12 18.57 -23.90
N GLU A 187 9.33 18.12 -23.60
CA GLU A 187 10.44 18.14 -24.57
C GLU A 187 10.15 17.26 -25.79
N ARG A 188 9.57 16.07 -25.57
CA ARG A 188 9.15 15.18 -26.65
C ARG A 188 8.13 15.85 -27.55
N ARG A 189 7.17 16.60 -26.99
CA ARG A 189 6.21 17.38 -27.77
C ARG A 189 6.89 18.40 -28.66
N VAL A 190 7.85 19.15 -28.12
CA VAL A 190 8.60 20.15 -28.89
C VAL A 190 9.30 19.49 -30.07
N LYS A 191 10.00 18.37 -29.84
CA LYS A 191 10.66 17.60 -30.91
C LYS A 191 9.68 17.06 -31.96
N GLN A 192 8.55 16.49 -31.54
CA GLN A 192 7.53 16.02 -32.48
C GLN A 192 6.95 17.16 -33.31
N LYS A 193 6.77 18.35 -32.72
CA LYS A 193 6.28 19.54 -33.42
C LYS A 193 7.28 20.04 -34.46
N GLU A 194 8.57 20.06 -34.12
CA GLU A 194 9.63 20.40 -35.08
C GLU A 194 9.66 19.42 -36.27
N VAL A 195 9.54 18.12 -36.01
CA VAL A 195 9.47 17.10 -37.07
C VAL A 195 8.23 17.29 -37.96
N LEU A 196 7.08 17.58 -37.35
CA LEU A 196 5.83 17.84 -38.07
C LEU A 196 5.95 19.06 -39.01
N LEU A 197 6.50 20.16 -38.50
CA LEU A 197 6.71 21.39 -39.28
C LEU A 197 7.74 21.19 -40.40
N ALA A 198 8.82 20.43 -40.15
CA ALA A 198 9.78 20.09 -41.18
C ALA A 198 9.16 19.23 -42.29
N ALA A 199 8.32 18.24 -41.92
CA ALA A 199 7.61 17.40 -42.89
C ALA A 199 6.63 18.21 -43.74
N LEU A 200 5.90 19.16 -43.13
CA LEU A 200 5.05 20.12 -43.84
C LEU A 200 5.83 20.94 -44.89
N GLN A 201 7.02 21.44 -44.52
CA GLN A 201 7.86 22.23 -45.41
C GLN A 201 8.48 21.41 -46.55
N SER A 202 8.82 20.14 -46.28
CA SER A 202 9.42 19.23 -47.27
C SER A 202 8.50 18.92 -48.45
N ARG A 203 7.17 19.06 -48.26
CA ARG A 203 6.12 18.60 -49.19
C ARG A 203 6.25 17.12 -49.57
N ASN A 204 6.92 16.32 -48.74
CA ASN A 204 7.00 14.88 -48.90
C ASN A 204 5.85 14.20 -48.16
N GLY A 205 4.86 13.69 -48.91
CA GLY A 205 3.68 13.05 -48.34
C GLY A 205 3.99 11.83 -47.44
N ALA A 206 5.08 11.11 -47.69
CA ALA A 206 5.47 9.96 -46.88
C ALA A 206 6.03 10.38 -45.51
N GLU A 207 6.88 11.41 -45.47
CA GLU A 207 7.40 11.97 -44.22
C GLU A 207 6.27 12.61 -43.39
N LEU A 208 5.35 13.31 -44.05
CA LEU A 208 4.19 13.90 -43.41
C LEU A 208 3.27 12.83 -42.80
N ALA A 209 3.05 11.71 -43.50
CA ALA A 209 2.29 10.58 -42.96
C ALA A 209 2.91 10.04 -41.67
N LEU A 210 4.23 9.80 -41.68
CA LEU A 210 4.95 9.31 -40.50
C LEU A 210 4.89 10.31 -39.33
N ALA A 211 5.02 11.61 -39.61
CA ALA A 211 4.95 12.65 -38.59
C ALA A 211 3.54 12.76 -37.97
N VAL A 212 2.48 12.70 -38.78
CA VAL A 212 1.09 12.74 -38.31
C VAL A 212 0.75 11.47 -37.51
N ASP A 213 1.15 10.30 -37.99
CA ASP A 213 0.89 9.02 -37.31
C ASP A 213 1.65 8.91 -35.98
N GLY A 214 2.86 9.47 -35.91
CA GLY A 214 3.69 9.50 -34.70
C GLY A 214 3.29 10.54 -33.65
N TRP A 215 2.34 11.44 -33.95
CA TRP A 215 1.93 12.51 -33.04
C TRP A 215 1.18 11.96 -31.83
N ALA A 216 1.74 12.15 -30.63
CA ALA A 216 1.20 11.58 -29.38
C ALA A 216 0.40 12.59 -28.52
N PHE A 217 0.31 13.85 -28.96
CA PHE A 217 -0.25 14.94 -28.16
C PHE A 217 -1.62 15.39 -28.70
N GLU A 218 -2.06 16.58 -28.29
CA GLU A 218 -3.37 17.14 -28.58
C GLU A 218 -3.69 17.09 -30.09
N LYS A 219 -4.83 16.49 -30.44
CA LYS A 219 -5.26 16.28 -31.84
C LYS A 219 -5.98 17.50 -32.43
N ASP A 220 -6.24 18.50 -31.62
CA ASP A 220 -6.78 19.82 -31.96
C ASP A 220 -5.69 20.90 -32.04
N ASP A 221 -4.40 20.55 -31.87
CA ASP A 221 -3.29 21.48 -32.12
C ASP A 221 -3.32 21.93 -33.59
N GLU A 222 -3.18 23.25 -33.80
CA GLU A 222 -3.34 23.88 -35.11
C GLU A 222 -2.37 23.30 -36.15
N ASP A 223 -1.12 23.09 -35.78
CA ASP A 223 -0.10 22.54 -36.69
C ASP A 223 -0.40 21.07 -37.04
N TYR A 224 -0.95 20.30 -36.09
CA TYR A 224 -1.40 18.93 -36.33
C TYR A 224 -2.58 18.88 -37.29
N LEU A 225 -3.56 19.78 -37.13
CA LEU A 225 -4.71 19.86 -38.02
C LEU A 225 -4.28 20.28 -39.45
N GLU A 226 -3.38 21.25 -39.57
CA GLU A 226 -2.81 21.66 -40.87
C GLU A 226 -2.04 20.51 -41.54
N ALA A 227 -1.20 19.81 -40.79
CA ALA A 227 -0.47 18.63 -41.28
C ALA A 227 -1.41 17.53 -41.75
N LYS A 228 -2.46 17.25 -40.99
CA LYS A 228 -3.45 16.23 -41.34
C LYS A 228 -4.22 16.60 -42.61
N ALA A 229 -4.70 17.83 -42.72
CA ALA A 229 -5.41 18.31 -43.91
C ALA A 229 -4.52 18.26 -45.16
N THR A 230 -3.26 18.67 -45.02
CA THR A 230 -2.26 18.60 -46.11
C THR A 230 -2.00 17.17 -46.56
N LEU A 231 -1.90 16.23 -45.61
CA LEU A 231 -1.74 14.81 -45.89
C LEU A 231 -2.95 14.21 -46.62
N GLU A 232 -4.18 14.61 -46.23
CA GLU A 232 -5.41 14.19 -46.90
C GLU A 232 -5.44 14.67 -48.36
N ALA A 233 -5.05 15.93 -48.62
CA ALA A 233 -4.93 16.45 -49.99
C ALA A 233 -3.88 15.70 -50.83
N PHE A 234 -2.74 15.33 -50.24
CA PHE A 234 -1.74 14.49 -50.93
C PHE A 234 -2.30 13.10 -51.29
N ARG A 235 -3.07 12.49 -50.39
CA ARG A 235 -3.70 11.19 -50.63
C ARG A 235 -4.74 11.25 -51.75
N GLU A 236 -5.53 12.32 -51.81
CA GLU A 236 -6.50 12.54 -52.90
C GLU A 236 -5.79 12.75 -54.25
N ALA A 237 -4.77 13.60 -54.29
CA ALA A 237 -4.01 13.85 -55.52
C ALA A 237 -3.30 12.58 -56.04
N THR A 238 -2.74 11.77 -55.15
CA THR A 238 -2.11 10.50 -55.54
C THR A 238 -3.12 9.45 -56.01
N PHE A 239 -4.31 9.42 -55.41
CA PHE A 239 -5.40 8.57 -55.88
C PHE A 239 -5.88 8.97 -57.28
N GLU A 240 -6.09 10.26 -57.55
CA GLU A 240 -6.50 10.76 -58.86
C GLU A 240 -5.42 10.49 -59.93
N LEU A 241 -4.15 10.69 -59.61
CA LEU A 241 -3.05 10.34 -60.52
C LEU A 241 -3.05 8.84 -60.85
N ALA A 242 -3.21 7.97 -59.85
CA ALA A 242 -3.30 6.52 -60.07
C ALA A 242 -4.53 6.12 -60.90
N ARG A 243 -5.66 6.83 -60.74
CA ARG A 243 -6.86 6.61 -61.53
C ARG A 243 -6.64 6.97 -63.00
N LEU A 244 -6.01 8.11 -63.28
CA LEU A 244 -5.71 8.56 -64.63
C LEU A 244 -4.71 7.64 -65.34
N THR A 245 -3.64 7.22 -64.65
CA THR A 245 -2.64 6.32 -65.25
C THR A 245 -3.23 4.94 -65.57
N ASN A 246 -4.14 4.43 -64.75
CA ASN A 246 -4.84 3.17 -65.02
C ASN A 246 -5.83 3.28 -66.19
N ALA A 247 -6.50 4.42 -66.35
CA ALA A 247 -7.42 4.65 -67.47
C ALA A 247 -6.66 4.69 -68.81
N GLU A 248 -5.55 5.43 -68.88
CA GLU A 248 -4.71 5.52 -70.10
C GLU A 248 -4.11 4.16 -70.49
N SER A 249 -3.73 3.34 -69.51
CA SER A 249 -3.23 1.98 -69.78
C SER A 249 -4.31 1.05 -70.35
N SER A 250 -5.59 1.29 -70.06
CA SER A 250 -6.69 0.46 -70.58
C SER A 250 -7.05 0.81 -72.03
N ASP A 251 -6.95 2.08 -72.40
CA ASP A 251 -7.22 2.53 -73.78
C ASP A 251 -6.12 2.08 -74.76
N LEU A 252 -4.88 1.94 -74.30
CA LEU A 252 -3.77 1.43 -75.12
C LEU A 252 -3.85 -0.08 -75.40
N VAL A 253 -4.48 -0.87 -74.52
CA VAL A 253 -4.67 -2.32 -74.72
C VAL A 253 -5.88 -2.62 -75.61
N GLY A 254 -6.85 -1.69 -75.73
CA GLY A 254 -8.00 -1.81 -76.63
C GLY A 254 -7.73 -1.52 -78.11
N LEU A 255 -6.53 -1.02 -78.44
CA LEU A 255 -6.13 -0.64 -79.82
C LEU A 255 -5.12 -1.61 -80.46
N SER A 256 -4.74 -2.69 -79.76
CA SER A 256 -3.86 -3.77 -80.25
C SER A 256 -4.64 -5.05 -80.51
#